data_AF-A0A6L6LUG0-F1
#
_entry.id   AF-A0A6L6LUG0-F1
#
_cell.length_a   1.000
_cell.length_b   1.000
_cell.length_c   1.000
_cell.angle_alpha   90.00
_cell.angle_beta   90.00
_cell.angle_gamma   90.00
#
_symmetry.space_group_name_H-M   'P 1'
#
loop_
_entity.id
_entity.type
_entity.pdbx_description
1 polymer ?
#
loop_
_entity_poly.entity_id
_entity_poly.type
_entity_poly.pdbx_seq_one_letter_code
_entity_poly.pdbx_strand_id
1 'polypeptide(L)' 'MCKTIPHGPPPDKAMVRIDYYFPDRRRHDADNYCGKLLLDGLTKAGVIADDDFAHISLSVHGYVDRTNPRTEITVLAEDE' A
#
# COMPACT_ATOMS: atom_id res chain seq x y z
N MET A 1 -8.63 6.41 -5.76
CA MET A 1 -9.82 5.57 -6.02
C MET A 1 -9.44 4.13 -5.70
N CYS A 2 -10.00 3.53 -4.65
CA CYS A 2 -9.91 2.08 -4.40
C CYS A 2 -10.75 1.39 -5.47
N LYS A 3 -10.10 0.68 -6.40
CA LYS A 3 -10.79 0.17 -7.60
C LYS A 3 -11.62 -1.08 -7.31
N THR A 4 -11.31 -1.83 -6.25
CA THR A 4 -12.06 -3.02 -5.80
C THR A 4 -11.66 -3.35 -4.37
N ILE A 5 -12.64 -3.63 -3.49
CA ILE A 5 -12.40 -4.33 -2.22
C ILE A 5 -12.79 -5.78 -2.48
N PRO A 6 -11.91 -6.77 -2.28
CA PRO A 6 -12.28 -8.17 -2.47
C PRO A 6 -13.45 -8.54 -1.54
N HIS A 7 -14.47 -9.18 -2.10
CA HIS A 7 -15.55 -9.79 -1.33
C HIS A 7 -15.11 -11.22 -0.97
N GLY A 8 -14.45 -11.38 0.17
CA GLY A 8 -13.91 -12.66 0.64
C GLY A 8 -13.03 -12.47 1.88
N PRO A 9 -12.55 -13.56 2.49
CA PRO A 9 -11.50 -13.47 3.52
C PRO A 9 -10.25 -12.82 2.91
N PRO A 10 -9.45 -12.08 3.70
CA PRO A 10 -8.17 -11.57 3.24
C PRO A 10 -7.25 -12.74 2.84
N PRO A 11 -6.33 -12.52 1.88
CA PRO A 11 -5.31 -13.51 1.56
C PRO A 11 -4.40 -13.73 2.78
N ASP A 12 -3.92 -14.96 2.96
CA ASP A 12 -2.98 -15.31 4.02
C ASP A 12 -1.64 -14.58 3.82
N LYS A 13 -1.22 -14.46 2.55
CA LYS A 13 -0.01 -13.73 2.17
C LYS A 13 -0.25 -12.80 0.98
N ALA A 14 0.33 -11.60 1.02
CA ALA A 14 0.20 -10.63 -0.06
C ALA A 14 1.44 -9.73 -0.24
N MET A 15 1.70 -9.34 -1.49
CA MET A 15 2.60 -8.24 -1.79
C MET A 15 1.82 -6.92 -1.78
N VAL A 16 2.21 -6.01 -0.90
CA VAL A 16 1.67 -4.65 -0.80
C VAL A 16 2.67 -3.67 -1.40
N ARG A 17 2.25 -2.94 -2.44
CA ARG A 17 3.04 -1.86 -3.04
C ARG A 17 2.33 -0.53 -2.83
N ILE A 18 3.06 0.45 -2.30
CA ILE A 18 2.57 1.81 -2.09
C ILE A 18 3.36 2.76 -2.99
N ASP A 19 2.65 3.41 -3.91
CA ASP A 19 3.21 4.41 -4.82
C ASP A 19 2.70 5.80 -4.41
N TYR A 20 3.61 6.65 -3.91
CA TYR A 20 3.32 8.04 -3.59
C TYR A 20 3.67 8.94 -4.77
N TYR A 21 2.68 9.65 -5.29
CA TYR A 21 2.88 10.66 -6.33
C TYR A 21 2.79 12.05 -5.71
N PHE A 22 3.95 12.64 -5.43
CA PHE A 22 4.08 13.93 -4.77
C PHE A 22 3.78 15.09 -5.72
N PRO A 23 3.19 16.19 -5.23
CA PRO A 23 2.88 17.38 -6.06
C PRO A 23 4.12 18.21 -6.40
N ASP A 24 5.25 17.97 -5.74
CA ASP A 24 6.48 18.73 -5.93
C ASP A 24 7.73 17.84 -5.77
N ARG A 25 8.91 18.45 -5.92
CA ARG A 25 10.22 17.78 -5.84
C ARG A 25 10.92 18.05 -4.51
N ARG A 26 10.18 18.35 -3.44
CA ARG A 26 10.77 18.49 -2.11
C ARG A 26 11.36 17.15 -1.67
N ARG A 27 12.25 17.21 -0.68
CA ARG A 27 12.83 15.99 -0.13
C ARG A 27 11.76 15.24 0.66
N HIS A 28 11.55 13.98 0.27
CA HIS A 28 10.66 13.04 0.95
C HIS A 28 11.51 11.81 1.31
N ASP A 29 11.81 11.65 2.60
CA ASP A 29 12.60 10.51 3.07
C ASP A 29 11.70 9.26 3.08
N ALA A 30 12.13 8.17 2.44
CA ALA A 30 11.28 7.01 2.16
C ALA A 30 10.73 6.31 3.42
N ASP A 31 11.48 6.37 4.52
CA ASP A 31 11.11 5.81 5.82
C ASP A 31 9.90 6.51 6.46
N ASN A 32 9.74 7.82 6.26
CA ASN A 32 8.54 8.56 6.67
C ASN A 32 7.27 8.11 5.93
N TYR A 33 7.44 7.38 4.82
CA TYR A 33 6.38 6.90 3.96
C TYR A 33 6.25 5.37 3.97
N CYS A 34 6.79 4.71 5.00
CA CYS A 34 6.66 3.27 5.22
C CYS A 34 5.20 2.76 5.25
N GLY A 35 4.22 3.67 5.38
CA GLY A 35 2.82 3.36 5.13
C GLY A 35 2.09 2.74 6.31
N LYS A 36 2.63 2.77 7.54
CA LYS A 36 2.00 2.17 8.74
C LYS A 36 0.53 2.58 8.90
N LEU A 37 0.22 3.86 8.73
CA LEU A 37 -1.16 4.36 8.76
C LEU A 37 -2.06 3.70 7.70
N LEU A 38 -1.53 3.48 6.50
CA LEU A 38 -2.26 2.85 5.40
C LEU A 38 -2.45 1.36 5.66
N LEU A 39 -1.39 0.67 6.10
CA LEU A 39 -1.41 -0.75 6.44
C LEU A 39 -2.42 -1.06 7.54
N ASP A 40 -2.43 -0.28 8.63
CA ASP A 40 -3.42 -0.43 9.71
C ASP A 40 -4.87 -0.29 9.18
N GLY A 41 -5.07 0.58 8.19
CA GLY A 41 -6.36 0.75 7.51
C GLY A 41 -6.74 -0.45 6.64
N LEU A 42 -5.78 -1.02 5.89
CA LEU A 42 -5.99 -2.20 5.05
C LEU A 42 -6.31 -3.45 5.88
N THR A 43 -5.61 -3.65 7.00
CA THR A 43 -5.87 -4.74 7.94
C THR A 43 -7.27 -4.61 8.54
N LYS A 44 -7.64 -3.42 9.03
CA LYS A 44 -8.99 -3.16 9.57
C LYS A 44 -10.11 -3.32 8.52
N ALA A 45 -9.81 -3.05 7.26
CA ALA A 45 -10.74 -3.23 6.15
C ALA A 45 -10.82 -4.69 5.66
N GLY A 46 -9.98 -5.60 6.18
CA GLY A 46 -9.92 -6.99 5.75
C GLY A 46 -9.36 -7.18 4.33
N VAL A 47 -8.55 -6.22 3.85
CA VAL A 47 -7.89 -6.32 2.53
C VAL A 47 -6.65 -7.20 2.60
N ILE A 48 -5.95 -7.17 3.73
CA ILE A 48 -4.81 -8.03 4.10
C ILE A 48 -5.09 -8.66 5.47
N ALA A 49 -4.48 -9.81 5.75
CA ALA A 49 -4.68 -10.53 7.01
C ALA A 49 -4.02 -9.81 8.19
N ASP A 50 -2.75 -9.42 8.03
CA ASP A 50 -2.00 -8.59 8.98
C ASP A 50 -0.90 -7.79 8.25
N ASP A 51 -0.19 -6.89 8.94
CA ASP A 51 0.89 -6.06 8.38
C ASP A 51 2.31 -6.48 8.80
N ASP A 52 2.45 -7.68 9.35
CA ASP A 52 3.72 -8.28 9.71
C ASP A 52 4.46 -8.94 8.52
N PHE A 53 5.70 -9.38 8.74
CA PHE A 53 6.51 -10.05 7.72
C PHE A 53 6.05 -11.47 7.37
N ALA A 54 5.15 -12.08 8.14
CA ALA A 54 4.60 -13.39 7.83
C ALA A 54 3.50 -13.28 6.76
N HIS A 55 2.70 -12.22 6.82
CA HIS A 55 1.54 -12.03 5.94
C HIS A 55 1.81 -11.06 4.78
N ILE A 56 2.78 -10.14 4.88
CA ILE A 56 3.06 -9.22 3.78
C ILE A 56 4.53 -9.07 3.39
N SER A 57 4.73 -8.81 2.10
CA SER A 57 5.91 -8.15 1.58
C SER A 57 5.57 -6.71 1.19
N LEU A 58 6.37 -5.73 1.63
CA LEU A 58 6.10 -4.31 1.43
C LEU A 58 7.11 -3.67 0.47
N SER A 59 6.62 -2.94 -0.53
CA SER A 59 7.43 -2.06 -1.37
C SER A 59 6.88 -0.64 -1.39
N VAL A 60 7.76 0.34 -1.21
CA VAL A 60 7.40 1.78 -1.20
C VAL A 60 8.16 2.51 -2.29
N HIS A 61 7.43 3.27 -3.09
CA HIS A 61 7.98 4.07 -4.18
C HIS A 61 7.52 5.51 -4.11
N GLY A 62 8.42 6.43 -4.48
CA GLY A 62 8.15 7.85 -4.58
C GLY A 62 8.29 8.35 -6.02
N TYR A 63 7.29 9.08 -6.48
CA TYR A 63 7.22 9.72 -7.79
C TYR A 63 6.78 11.18 -7.64
N VAL A 64 6.89 11.95 -8.72
CA VAL A 64 6.39 13.32 -8.77
C VAL A 64 5.35 13.42 -9.87
N ASP A 65 4.13 13.76 -9.49
CA ASP A 65 3.02 14.06 -10.40
C ASP A 65 2.37 15.38 -9.95
N ARG A 66 2.71 16.45 -10.65
CA ARG A 66 2.23 17.81 -10.33
C ARG A 66 0.78 18.02 -10.73
N THR A 67 0.27 17.22 -11.66
CA THR A 67 -1.05 17.41 -12.26
C THR A 67 -2.10 16.64 -11.46
N ASN A 68 -1.74 15.46 -10.95
CA ASN A 68 -2.65 14.60 -10.19
C ASN A 68 -1.93 13.88 -9.03
N PRO A 69 -1.54 14.62 -7.97
CA PRO A 69 -0.91 14.03 -6.80
C PRO A 69 -1.86 13.07 -6.11
N ARG A 70 -1.37 11.87 -5.75
CA ARG A 70 -2.18 10.79 -5.21
C ARG A 70 -1.31 9.73 -4.55
N THR A 71 -1.97 8.83 -3.83
CA THR A 71 -1.36 7.59 -3.33
C THR A 71 -2.10 6.43 -3.95
N GLU A 72 -1.34 5.53 -4.57
CA GLU A 72 -1.87 4.28 -5.12
C GLU A 72 -1.35 3.13 -4.28
N ILE A 73 -2.25 2.20 -3.96
CA ILE A 73 -1.92 1.00 -3.19
C ILE A 73 -2.33 -0.17 -4.07
N THR A 74 -1.36 -1.04 -4.36
CA THR A 74 -1.58 -2.29 -5.09
C THR A 74 -1.38 -3.44 -4.11
N VAL A 75 -2.37 -4.32 -4.00
CA VAL A 75 -2.30 -5.54 -3.20
C VAL A 75 -2.44 -6.71 -4.16
N LEU A 76 -1.45 -7.60 -4.17
CA LEU A 76 -1.47 -8.84 -4.94
C LEU A 76 -1.45 -10.00 -3.94
N ALA A 77 -2.47 -10.85 -3.99
CA ALA A 77 -2.47 -12.09 -3.22
C ALA A 77 -1.35 -13.01 -3.73
N GLU A 78 -0.61 -13.61 -2.81
CA GLU A 78 0.29 -14.72 -3.11
C GLU A 78 -0.51 -16.00 -2.88
N ASP A 79 -1.02 -16.60 -3.95
CA ASP A 79 -1.61 -17.94 -3.90
C ASP A 79 -0.46 -18.97 -3.84
N GLU A 80 -0.50 -19.86 -2.84
CA GLU A 80 0.38 -21.05 -2.78
C GLU A 80 -0.03 -22.11 -3.81
#